data_AF-A0A921LM62-F1
#
_entry.id   AF-A0A921LM62-F1
#
_cell.length_a   1.000
_cell.length_b   1.000
_cell.length_c   1.000
_cell.angle_alpha   90.00
_cell.angle_beta   90.00
_cell.angle_gamma   90.00
#
_symmetry.space_group_name_H-M   'P 1'
#
loop_
_entity.id
_entity.type
_entity.pdbx_description
1 polymer ?
#
loop_
_entity_poly.entity_id
_entity_poly.type
_entity_poly.pdbx_seq_one_letter_code
_entity_poly.pdbx_strand_id
1 'polypeptide(L)'
;TGKAALAGYAGLDGIEISVFYPNAGTSEIQRLQMVTQQGDNVQVYAVEGNFDDAQTGVKRVFADASVAEELENRNIRLSSANSINWGRLVPQIVYYFYAYFRLTEQGEVAWGEPVDFCVPTGNFGDILAGYYAKQMGLPVGKLVCASNKNNVLTDFIRTGTYDARRTFYKTTSPSMDILISSNLERLLFHVSGSSEKVAGWMQDLAQTGMYTVDAETLAKIQENFAAGFASDEEGAAEIQTRFAEDGYLCDTHTAVAFRVAESCRSTAPMIVLSTASPFKFPRDVLAALGTQAPESDFAAMAALTEKTGAEAPRSLQELNGLPVRFTTVIQPEEIRIAALR
;
A
#
# COMPACT_ATOMS: atom_id res chain seq x y z
N THR A 1 -2.67 -0.98 6.32
CA THR A 1 -3.65 -2.08 6.11
C THR A 1 -4.37 -2.48 7.38
N GLY A 2 -3.65 -2.84 8.46
CA GLY A 2 -4.26 -3.33 9.72
C GLY A 2 -5.42 -2.47 10.23
N LYS A 3 -5.21 -1.17 10.45
CA LYS A 3 -6.28 -0.23 10.85
C LYS A 3 -7.52 -0.26 9.95
N ALA A 4 -7.34 -0.24 8.62
CA ALA A 4 -8.47 -0.19 7.71
C ALA A 4 -9.32 -1.47 7.79
N ALA A 5 -8.67 -2.63 7.91
CA ALA A 5 -9.37 -3.90 8.11
C ALA A 5 -10.09 -3.91 9.46
N LEU A 6 -9.40 -3.56 10.54
CA LEU A 6 -9.95 -3.44 11.89
C LEU A 6 -11.21 -2.57 11.94
N ALA A 7 -11.17 -1.38 11.33
CA ALA A 7 -12.32 -0.49 11.29
C ALA A 7 -13.45 -1.02 10.39
N GLY A 8 -13.13 -1.68 9.27
CA GLY A 8 -14.12 -2.19 8.32
C GLY A 8 -14.90 -3.41 8.83
N TYR A 9 -14.33 -4.20 9.75
CA TYR A 9 -14.97 -5.40 10.30
C TYR A 9 -15.42 -5.26 11.75
N ALA A 10 -15.11 -4.15 12.42
CA ALA A 10 -15.50 -3.92 13.80
C ALA A 10 -17.04 -3.96 13.97
N GLY A 11 -17.50 -4.79 14.91
CA GLY A 11 -18.90 -4.93 15.28
C GLY A 11 -19.79 -5.63 14.25
N LEU A 12 -19.22 -6.27 13.23
CA LEU A 12 -20.01 -7.05 12.26
C LEU A 12 -20.35 -8.43 12.83
N ASP A 13 -21.66 -8.73 12.85
CA ASP A 13 -22.17 -10.03 13.29
C ASP A 13 -21.62 -11.17 12.45
N GLY A 14 -21.18 -12.25 13.12
CA GLY A 14 -20.64 -13.45 12.47
C GLY A 14 -19.22 -13.30 11.92
N ILE A 15 -18.52 -12.22 12.24
CA ILE A 15 -17.12 -12.00 11.84
C ILE A 15 -16.27 -11.70 13.07
N GLU A 16 -15.11 -12.33 13.15
CA GLU A 16 -14.03 -11.94 14.07
C GLU A 16 -12.80 -11.54 13.25
N ILE A 17 -12.06 -10.54 13.73
CA ILE A 17 -10.86 -10.04 13.06
C ILE A 17 -9.67 -9.98 14.00
N SER A 18 -8.58 -10.64 13.61
CA SER A 18 -7.28 -10.58 14.27
C SER A 18 -6.25 -9.90 13.38
N VAL A 19 -5.58 -8.87 13.90
CA VAL A 19 -4.45 -8.21 13.22
C VAL A 19 -3.16 -8.47 13.97
N PHE A 20 -2.17 -8.98 13.23
CA PHE A 20 -0.80 -9.17 13.67
C PHE A 20 0.08 -8.07 13.05
N TYR A 21 0.81 -7.34 13.88
CA TYR A 21 1.70 -6.26 13.43
C TYR A 21 3.06 -6.36 14.12
N PRO A 22 4.18 -5.93 13.49
CA PRO A 22 5.48 -6.02 14.12
C PRO A 22 5.59 -5.04 15.30
N ASN A 23 6.06 -5.55 16.44
CA ASN A 23 6.24 -4.78 17.66
C ASN A 23 7.26 -3.64 17.44
N ALA A 24 8.32 -3.91 16.68
CA ALA A 24 9.29 -2.92 16.25
C ALA A 24 8.99 -2.40 14.82
N GLY A 25 9.19 -1.10 14.59
CA GLY A 25 9.08 -0.49 13.26
C GLY A 25 7.68 -0.04 12.84
N THR A 26 6.67 -0.21 13.69
CA THR A 26 5.36 0.44 13.52
C THR A 26 5.38 1.82 14.18
N SER A 27 5.01 2.89 13.47
CA SER A 27 4.94 4.24 14.07
C SER A 27 3.91 4.30 15.20
N GLU A 28 4.09 5.25 16.12
CA GLU A 28 3.21 5.34 17.30
C GLU A 28 1.77 5.65 16.90
N ILE A 29 1.55 6.52 15.91
CA ILE A 29 0.22 6.78 15.36
C ILE A 29 -0.41 5.52 14.77
N GLN A 30 0.33 4.76 13.95
CA GLN A 30 -0.20 3.52 13.38
C GLN A 30 -0.49 2.47 14.46
N ARG A 31 0.38 2.36 15.47
CA ARG A 31 0.19 1.47 16.62
C ARG A 31 -1.08 1.85 17.37
N LEU A 32 -1.23 3.11 17.77
CA LEU A 32 -2.40 3.61 18.48
C LEU A 32 -3.68 3.41 17.67
N GLN A 33 -3.65 3.66 16.36
CA GLN A 33 -4.80 3.37 15.49
C GLN A 33 -5.31 1.92 15.63
N MET A 34 -4.40 0.96 15.77
CA MET A 34 -4.73 -0.46 15.95
C MET A 34 -5.11 -0.78 17.38
N VAL A 35 -4.29 -0.41 18.37
CA VAL A 35 -4.49 -0.85 19.77
C VAL A 35 -5.64 -0.14 20.49
N THR A 36 -6.15 0.98 19.97
CA THR A 36 -7.33 1.68 20.49
C THR A 36 -8.60 1.40 19.67
N GLN A 37 -8.53 0.55 18.64
CA GLN A 37 -9.67 0.17 17.80
C GLN A 37 -10.81 -0.36 18.66
N GLN A 38 -12.04 0.12 18.43
CA GLN A 38 -13.27 -0.35 19.08
C GLN A 38 -13.89 -1.55 18.34
N GLY A 39 -14.76 -2.30 19.03
CA GLY A 39 -15.42 -3.51 18.52
C GLY A 39 -15.05 -4.73 19.35
N ASP A 40 -16.05 -5.51 19.77
CA ASP A 40 -15.86 -6.67 20.65
C ASP A 40 -15.32 -7.89 19.89
N ASN A 41 -15.52 -7.92 18.58
CA ASN A 41 -15.04 -8.96 17.66
C ASN A 41 -13.62 -8.67 17.12
N VAL A 42 -12.89 -7.74 17.74
CA VAL A 42 -11.58 -7.28 17.28
C VAL A 42 -10.49 -7.79 18.21
N GLN A 43 -9.42 -8.34 17.63
CA GLN A 43 -8.20 -8.71 18.33
C GLN A 43 -6.97 -8.10 17.63
N VAL A 44 -6.00 -7.66 18.43
CA VAL A 44 -4.76 -7.07 17.92
C VAL A 44 -3.59 -7.63 18.72
N TYR A 45 -2.60 -8.15 17.99
CA TYR A 45 -1.38 -8.74 18.55
C TYR A 45 -0.15 -8.08 17.97
N ALA A 46 0.72 -7.58 18.84
CA ALA A 46 2.07 -7.20 18.46
C ALA A 46 2.92 -8.47 18.33
N VAL A 47 3.72 -8.59 17.28
CA VAL A 47 4.62 -9.73 17.04
C VAL A 47 6.06 -9.27 17.25
N GLU A 48 6.79 -9.96 18.12
CA GLU A 48 8.21 -9.70 18.35
C GLU A 48 9.01 -10.12 17.10
N GLY A 49 9.39 -9.15 16.28
CA GLY A 49 9.97 -9.38 14.96
C GLY A 49 9.65 -8.26 13.98
N ASN A 50 9.69 -8.58 12.69
CA ASN A 50 9.41 -7.66 11.59
C ASN A 50 8.11 -8.03 10.84
N PHE A 51 7.78 -7.26 9.80
CA PHE A 51 6.58 -7.48 8.99
C PHE A 51 6.56 -8.86 8.31
N ASP A 52 7.71 -9.34 7.83
CA ASP A 52 7.82 -10.63 7.15
C ASP A 52 7.61 -11.80 8.12
N ASP A 53 8.02 -11.66 9.38
CA ASP A 53 7.75 -12.66 10.43
C ASP A 53 6.25 -12.80 10.69
N ALA A 54 5.56 -11.66 10.88
CA ALA A 54 4.10 -11.65 11.05
C ALA A 54 3.36 -12.20 9.82
N GLN A 55 3.78 -11.81 8.61
CA GLN A 55 3.18 -12.29 7.36
C GLN A 55 3.42 -13.80 7.17
N THR A 56 4.62 -14.29 7.46
CA THR A 56 4.99 -15.71 7.36
C THR A 56 4.21 -16.54 8.36
N GLY A 57 4.08 -16.08 9.61
CA GLY A 57 3.28 -16.72 10.64
C GLY A 57 1.82 -16.87 10.22
N VAL A 58 1.19 -15.79 9.73
CA VAL A 58 -0.18 -15.85 9.22
C VAL A 58 -0.29 -16.82 8.02
N LYS A 59 0.63 -16.79 7.06
CA LYS A 59 0.61 -17.75 5.92
C LYS A 59 0.69 -19.21 6.40
N ARG A 60 1.49 -19.51 7.41
CA ARG A 60 1.58 -20.85 8.00
C ARG A 60 0.24 -21.27 8.61
N VAL A 61 -0.44 -20.37 9.33
CA VAL A 61 -1.79 -20.62 9.87
C VAL A 61 -2.78 -20.98 8.76
N PHE A 62 -2.78 -20.23 7.66
CA PHE A 62 -3.66 -20.53 6.51
C PHE A 62 -3.35 -21.84 5.81
N ALA A 63 -2.10 -22.33 5.88
CA ALA A 63 -1.67 -23.58 5.26
C ALA A 63 -1.72 -24.79 6.22
N ASP A 64 -2.01 -24.57 7.51
CA ASP A 64 -2.04 -25.62 8.52
C ASP A 64 -3.41 -26.32 8.53
N ALA A 65 -3.44 -27.54 8.00
CA ALA A 65 -4.65 -28.36 7.94
C ALA A 65 -5.26 -28.63 9.32
N SER A 66 -4.44 -28.72 10.38
CA SER A 66 -4.94 -28.96 11.74
C SER A 66 -5.66 -27.73 12.30
N VAL A 67 -5.20 -26.53 11.97
CA VAL A 67 -5.88 -25.28 12.33
C VAL A 67 -7.19 -25.16 11.57
N ALA A 68 -7.18 -25.49 10.27
CA ALA A 68 -8.38 -25.48 9.46
C ALA A 68 -9.46 -26.43 10.01
N GLU A 69 -9.09 -27.66 10.37
CA GLU A 69 -9.98 -28.65 10.99
C GLU A 69 -10.53 -28.17 12.34
N GLU A 70 -9.67 -27.61 13.21
CA GLU A 70 -10.09 -27.10 14.52
C GLU A 70 -11.10 -25.95 14.40
N LEU A 71 -10.89 -25.03 13.46
CA LEU A 71 -11.81 -23.92 13.21
C LEU A 71 -13.09 -24.39 12.52
N GLU A 72 -13.02 -25.34 11.59
CA GLU A 72 -14.20 -25.92 10.95
C GLU A 72 -15.10 -26.62 11.97
N ASN A 73 -14.53 -27.33 12.95
CA ASN A 73 -15.27 -27.92 14.08
C ASN A 73 -16.01 -26.88 14.94
N ARG A 74 -15.56 -25.62 14.92
CA ARG A 74 -16.20 -24.47 15.57
C ARG A 74 -17.15 -23.71 14.64
N ASN A 75 -17.34 -24.18 13.41
CA ASN A 75 -18.05 -23.49 12.32
C ASN A 75 -17.42 -22.14 11.94
N ILE A 76 -16.09 -22.03 12.07
CA ILE A 76 -15.32 -20.83 11.74
C ILE A 76 -14.53 -21.10 10.46
N ARG A 77 -14.55 -20.14 9.53
CA ARG A 77 -13.76 -20.20 8.29
C ARG A 77 -12.76 -19.07 8.25
N LEU A 78 -11.47 -19.42 8.14
CA LEU A 78 -10.42 -18.42 7.97
C LEU A 78 -10.54 -17.68 6.64
N SER A 79 -10.39 -16.37 6.71
CA SER A 79 -10.31 -15.47 5.55
C SER A 79 -9.29 -14.38 5.83
N SER A 80 -8.66 -13.86 4.78
CA SER A 80 -7.64 -12.82 4.90
C SER A 80 -8.16 -11.48 4.38
N ALA A 81 -7.92 -10.42 5.14
CA ALA A 81 -8.09 -9.03 4.71
C ALA A 81 -6.81 -8.44 4.07
N ASN A 82 -5.82 -9.26 3.71
CA ASN A 82 -4.59 -8.81 3.07
C ASN A 82 -4.77 -8.54 1.57
N SER A 83 -3.74 -7.99 0.92
CA SER A 83 -3.76 -7.50 -0.47
C SER A 83 -3.98 -8.59 -1.52
N ILE A 84 -4.07 -9.86 -1.09
CA ILE A 84 -4.40 -11.00 -1.95
C ILE A 84 -5.93 -11.14 -2.12
N ASN A 85 -6.75 -10.59 -1.24
CA ASN A 85 -8.20 -10.72 -1.33
C ASN A 85 -8.77 -9.92 -2.51
N TRP A 86 -9.52 -10.57 -3.41
CA TRP A 86 -10.19 -9.90 -4.54
C TRP A 86 -11.14 -8.78 -4.10
N GLY A 87 -11.82 -8.96 -2.96
CA GLY A 87 -12.70 -7.96 -2.35
C GLY A 87 -11.98 -6.69 -1.90
N ARG A 88 -10.64 -6.68 -1.79
CA ARG A 88 -9.87 -5.44 -1.63
C ARG A 88 -9.59 -4.72 -2.94
N LEU A 89 -9.48 -5.47 -4.03
CA LEU A 89 -9.09 -4.93 -5.33
C LEU A 89 -10.31 -4.32 -6.03
N VAL A 90 -11.47 -4.99 -6.01
CA VAL A 90 -12.69 -4.51 -6.69
C VAL A 90 -13.08 -3.08 -6.28
N PRO A 91 -13.13 -2.70 -4.99
CA PRO A 91 -13.51 -1.33 -4.62
C PRO A 91 -12.51 -0.28 -5.10
N GLN A 92 -11.25 -0.65 -5.32
CA GLN A 92 -10.22 0.27 -5.81
C GLN A 92 -10.49 0.71 -7.27
N ILE A 93 -11.11 -0.14 -8.07
CA ILE A 93 -11.49 0.18 -9.46
C ILE A 93 -12.40 1.42 -9.49
N VAL A 94 -13.27 1.57 -8.48
CA VAL A 94 -14.31 2.62 -8.44
C VAL A 94 -13.70 4.02 -8.48
N TYR A 95 -12.60 4.28 -7.77
CA TYR A 95 -12.05 5.63 -7.74
C TYR A 95 -11.31 6.02 -9.03
N TYR A 96 -10.88 5.06 -9.85
CA TYR A 96 -10.37 5.36 -11.19
C TYR A 96 -11.48 5.91 -12.10
N PHE A 97 -12.64 5.24 -12.11
CA PHE A 97 -13.83 5.72 -12.82
C PHE A 97 -14.29 7.07 -12.27
N TYR A 98 -14.40 7.19 -10.94
CA TYR A 98 -14.81 8.44 -10.30
C TYR A 98 -13.89 9.60 -10.68
N ALA A 99 -12.56 9.43 -10.56
CA ALA A 99 -11.61 10.50 -10.84
C ALA A 99 -11.65 10.92 -12.33
N TYR A 100 -11.77 9.96 -13.25
CA TYR A 100 -11.98 10.25 -14.66
C TYR A 100 -13.25 11.07 -14.91
N PHE A 101 -14.39 10.63 -14.34
CA PHE A 101 -15.66 11.34 -14.50
C PHE A 101 -15.58 12.76 -13.94
N ARG A 102 -14.93 12.96 -12.79
CA ARG A 102 -14.73 14.29 -12.21
C ARG A 102 -13.94 15.23 -13.13
N LEU A 103 -12.87 14.75 -13.75
CA LEU A 103 -12.14 15.56 -14.74
C LEU A 103 -13.02 15.89 -15.96
N THR A 104 -13.82 14.94 -16.45
CA THR A 104 -14.72 15.19 -17.59
C THR A 104 -15.82 16.20 -17.24
N GLU A 105 -16.40 16.11 -16.04
CA GLU A 105 -17.43 17.03 -15.54
C GLU A 105 -16.89 18.45 -15.35
N GLN A 106 -15.61 18.58 -15.00
CA GLN A 106 -14.91 19.85 -14.86
C GLN A 106 -14.47 20.45 -16.20
N GLY A 107 -14.57 19.70 -17.29
CA GLY A 107 -14.11 20.12 -18.62
C GLY A 107 -12.59 20.07 -18.80
N GLU A 108 -11.86 19.46 -17.87
CA GLU A 108 -10.39 19.29 -17.92
C GLU A 108 -9.97 18.24 -18.95
N VAL A 109 -10.86 17.30 -19.26
CA VAL A 109 -10.67 16.27 -20.29
C VAL A 109 -11.98 16.01 -21.02
N ALA A 110 -11.94 15.88 -22.34
CA ALA A 110 -13.13 15.53 -23.11
C ALA A 110 -13.50 14.06 -22.89
N TRP A 111 -14.80 13.75 -22.97
CA TRP A 111 -15.26 12.37 -22.86
C TRP A 111 -14.62 11.47 -23.93
N GLY A 112 -14.05 10.35 -23.50
CA GLY A 112 -13.33 9.41 -24.36
C GLY A 112 -11.83 9.69 -24.50
N GLU A 113 -11.35 10.88 -24.14
CA GLU A 113 -9.91 11.20 -24.17
C GLU A 113 -9.18 10.52 -23.00
N PRO A 114 -7.93 10.07 -23.22
CA PRO A 114 -7.19 9.31 -22.23
C PRO A 114 -6.71 10.18 -21.06
N VAL A 115 -6.68 9.58 -19.87
CA VAL A 115 -6.07 10.15 -18.67
C VAL A 115 -5.01 9.19 -18.14
N ASP A 116 -3.83 9.72 -17.84
CA ASP A 116 -2.74 8.97 -17.21
C ASP A 116 -2.94 8.96 -15.69
N PHE A 117 -2.44 7.91 -15.01
CA PHE A 117 -2.49 7.83 -13.56
C PHE A 117 -1.11 7.50 -13.01
N CYS A 118 -0.63 8.26 -12.03
CA CYS A 118 0.58 7.95 -11.28
C CYS A 118 0.24 7.47 -9.88
N VAL A 119 0.72 6.26 -9.56
CA VAL A 119 0.32 5.53 -8.35
C VAL A 119 1.55 5.23 -7.51
N PRO A 120 1.65 5.76 -6.27
CA PRO A 120 2.64 5.27 -5.30
C PRO A 120 2.40 3.79 -5.04
N THR A 121 3.32 2.94 -5.47
CA THR A 121 3.07 1.50 -5.60
C THR A 121 4.03 0.67 -4.74
N GLY A 122 3.45 -0.11 -3.83
CA GLY A 122 4.11 -1.20 -3.12
C GLY A 122 3.66 -2.57 -3.65
N ASN A 123 2.55 -3.08 -3.12
CA ASN A 123 2.02 -4.43 -3.42
C ASN A 123 1.24 -4.57 -4.74
N PHE A 124 1.32 -3.58 -5.64
CA PHE A 124 0.70 -3.55 -6.99
C PHE A 124 -0.84 -3.61 -7.08
N GLY A 125 -1.57 -3.78 -5.97
CA GLY A 125 -3.04 -3.91 -6.01
C GLY A 125 -3.77 -2.67 -6.53
N ASP A 126 -3.33 -1.49 -6.10
CA ASP A 126 -3.94 -0.20 -6.47
C ASP A 126 -3.82 0.07 -7.97
N ILE A 127 -2.59 0.10 -8.49
CA ILE A 127 -2.34 0.30 -9.92
C ILE A 127 -2.94 -0.81 -10.80
N LEU A 128 -3.06 -2.04 -10.28
CA LEU A 128 -3.76 -3.14 -10.96
C LEU A 128 -5.27 -2.90 -11.04
N ALA A 129 -5.89 -2.27 -10.04
CA ALA A 129 -7.27 -1.80 -10.16
C ALA A 129 -7.44 -0.78 -11.28
N GLY A 130 -6.46 0.12 -11.47
CA GLY A 130 -6.43 1.03 -12.63
C GLY A 130 -6.34 0.29 -13.96
N TYR A 131 -5.56 -0.79 -14.00
CA TYR A 131 -5.50 -1.67 -15.17
C TYR A 131 -6.84 -2.35 -15.44
N TYR A 132 -7.53 -2.85 -14.42
CA TYR A 132 -8.88 -3.40 -14.63
C TYR A 132 -9.89 -2.34 -15.07
N ALA A 133 -9.82 -1.12 -14.53
CA ALA A 133 -10.66 -0.03 -15.02
C ALA A 133 -10.45 0.20 -16.52
N LYS A 134 -9.19 0.20 -16.98
CA LYS A 134 -8.84 0.25 -18.40
C LYS A 134 -9.43 -0.93 -19.18
N GLN A 135 -9.27 -2.16 -18.69
CA GLN A 135 -9.83 -3.36 -19.35
C GLN A 135 -11.38 -3.33 -19.39
N MET A 136 -12.02 -2.63 -18.47
CA MET A 136 -13.47 -2.41 -18.46
C MET A 136 -13.94 -1.32 -19.44
N GLY A 137 -13.02 -0.64 -20.13
CA GLY A 137 -13.31 0.37 -21.14
C GLY A 137 -13.15 1.81 -20.68
N LEU A 138 -12.63 2.06 -19.47
CA LEU A 138 -12.29 3.42 -19.05
C LEU A 138 -11.10 3.94 -19.91
N PRO A 139 -11.14 5.20 -20.41
CA PRO A 139 -10.03 5.82 -21.16
C PRO A 139 -8.79 6.11 -20.30
N VAL A 140 -8.13 5.06 -19.85
CA VAL A 140 -6.87 5.14 -19.12
C VAL A 140 -5.73 5.07 -20.13
N GLY A 141 -4.88 6.09 -20.14
CA GLY A 141 -3.65 6.11 -20.93
C GLY A 141 -2.58 5.19 -20.33
N LYS A 142 -1.53 5.78 -19.76
CA LYS A 142 -0.47 5.11 -19.01
C LYS A 142 -0.80 5.02 -17.52
N LEU A 143 -0.50 3.86 -16.96
CA LEU A 143 -0.43 3.62 -15.52
C LEU A 143 1.03 3.71 -15.08
N VAL A 144 1.40 4.81 -14.44
CA VAL A 144 2.75 5.08 -13.96
C VAL A 144 2.95 4.51 -12.56
N CYS A 145 3.78 3.47 -12.45
CA CYS A 145 4.20 2.88 -11.19
C CYS A 145 5.30 3.73 -10.56
N ALA A 146 4.98 4.44 -9.47
CA ALA A 146 5.96 5.19 -8.69
C ALA A 146 6.46 4.36 -7.52
N SER A 147 7.75 4.01 -7.53
CA SER A 147 8.43 3.32 -6.42
C SER A 147 9.24 4.31 -5.58
N ASN A 148 9.51 3.97 -4.32
CA ASN A 148 10.57 4.64 -3.58
C ASN A 148 11.92 3.95 -3.90
N LYS A 149 12.92 4.11 -3.03
CA LYS A 149 14.22 3.44 -3.17
C LYS A 149 14.13 1.91 -3.36
N ASN A 150 13.08 1.26 -2.86
CA ASN A 150 12.76 -0.14 -3.13
C ASN A 150 12.07 -0.27 -4.49
N ASN A 151 12.86 -0.23 -5.56
CA ASN A 151 12.42 -0.01 -6.93
C ASN A 151 12.28 -1.28 -7.79
N VAL A 152 12.03 -2.45 -7.18
CA VAL A 152 11.93 -3.75 -7.89
C VAL A 152 10.89 -3.74 -9.03
N LEU A 153 9.78 -3.04 -8.83
CA LEU A 153 8.73 -2.88 -9.84
C LEU A 153 9.18 -1.98 -10.99
N THR A 154 9.97 -0.95 -10.70
CA THR A 154 10.49 -0.05 -11.74
C THR A 154 11.46 -0.79 -12.66
N ASP A 155 12.38 -1.57 -12.09
CA ASP A 155 13.31 -2.38 -12.88
C ASP A 155 12.57 -3.45 -13.70
N PHE A 156 11.58 -4.11 -13.10
CA PHE A 156 10.76 -5.11 -13.78
C PHE A 156 10.01 -4.51 -14.98
N ILE A 157 9.32 -3.38 -14.81
CA ILE A 157 8.58 -2.73 -15.91
C ILE A 157 9.53 -2.27 -17.03
N ARG A 158 10.75 -1.86 -16.69
CA ARG A 158 11.75 -1.40 -17.68
C ARG A 158 12.44 -2.55 -18.42
N THR A 159 12.70 -3.66 -17.75
CA THR A 159 13.61 -4.71 -18.26
C THR A 159 12.98 -6.08 -18.44
N GLY A 160 11.80 -6.31 -17.87
CA GLY A 160 11.16 -7.64 -17.78
C GLY A 160 11.75 -8.55 -16.72
N THR A 161 12.82 -8.15 -16.03
CA THR A 161 13.45 -8.93 -14.97
C THR A 161 12.95 -8.49 -13.61
N TYR A 162 12.32 -9.40 -12.88
CA TYR A 162 11.94 -9.22 -11.48
C TYR A 162 12.99 -9.88 -10.60
N ASP A 163 13.87 -9.11 -9.97
CA ASP A 163 14.95 -9.64 -9.12
C ASP A 163 14.73 -9.21 -7.67
N ALA A 164 14.28 -10.12 -6.80
CA ALA A 164 14.07 -9.85 -5.38
C ALA A 164 15.37 -9.93 -4.55
N ARG A 165 16.49 -10.37 -5.13
CA ARG A 165 17.80 -10.48 -4.45
C ARG A 165 18.49 -9.12 -4.36
N ARG A 166 17.88 -8.21 -3.63
CA ARG A 166 18.37 -6.84 -3.45
C ARG A 166 18.31 -6.42 -2.00
N THR A 167 18.99 -5.33 -1.68
CA THR A 167 18.95 -4.75 -0.33
C THR A 167 17.56 -4.16 -0.07
N PHE A 168 16.98 -4.47 1.08
CA PHE A 168 15.79 -3.80 1.58
C PHE A 168 16.16 -2.47 2.25
N TYR A 169 15.52 -1.39 1.84
CA TYR A 169 15.73 -0.07 2.42
C TYR A 169 14.50 0.33 3.24
N LYS A 170 14.70 0.75 4.49
CA LYS A 170 13.66 1.49 5.22
C LYS A 170 13.67 2.93 4.71
N THR A 171 12.52 3.41 4.27
CA THR A 171 12.37 4.75 3.70
C THR A 171 11.35 5.57 4.49
N THR A 172 11.18 6.84 4.11
CA THR A 172 10.13 7.73 4.64
C THR A 172 8.73 7.40 4.11
N SER A 173 8.62 6.49 3.14
CA SER A 173 7.37 6.00 2.55
C SER A 173 7.18 4.49 2.82
N PRO A 174 7.07 4.08 4.10
CA PRO A 174 7.24 2.68 4.51
C PRO A 174 6.18 1.71 3.97
N SER A 175 5.03 2.22 3.47
CA SER A 175 4.01 1.36 2.88
C SER A 175 4.39 0.85 1.48
N MET A 176 5.43 1.44 0.88
CA MET A 176 6.00 1.07 -0.42
C MET A 176 7.31 0.28 -0.30
N ASP A 177 7.84 0.12 0.91
CA ASP A 177 9.06 -0.66 1.16
C ASP A 177 8.80 -2.16 0.97
N ILE A 178 9.05 -2.67 -0.24
CA ILE A 178 8.79 -4.06 -0.61
C ILE A 178 9.91 -4.65 -1.46
N LEU A 179 10.17 -5.96 -1.30
CA LEU A 179 10.96 -6.76 -2.22
C LEU A 179 10.09 -7.61 -3.15
N ILE A 180 8.93 -8.04 -2.66
CA ILE A 180 7.99 -8.91 -3.38
C ILE A 180 6.64 -8.21 -3.45
N SER A 181 6.11 -8.04 -4.66
CA SER A 181 4.84 -7.39 -4.89
C SER A 181 3.73 -8.41 -5.14
N SER A 182 2.86 -8.61 -4.15
CA SER A 182 1.88 -9.72 -4.12
C SER A 182 0.83 -9.72 -5.24
N ASN A 183 0.52 -8.57 -5.86
CA ASN A 183 -0.46 -8.51 -6.95
C ASN A 183 0.17 -8.58 -8.35
N LEU A 184 1.49 -8.60 -8.48
CA LEU A 184 2.13 -8.63 -9.79
C LEU A 184 1.80 -9.92 -10.55
N GLU A 185 1.66 -11.04 -9.85
CA GLU A 185 1.25 -12.33 -10.41
C GLU A 185 -0.06 -12.24 -11.22
N ARG A 186 -1.03 -11.43 -10.74
CA ARG A 186 -2.29 -11.20 -11.45
C ARG A 186 -2.08 -10.48 -12.77
N LEU A 187 -1.24 -9.45 -12.79
CA LEU A 187 -0.91 -8.75 -14.04
C LEU A 187 -0.26 -9.72 -15.02
N LEU A 188 0.71 -10.52 -14.56
CA LEU A 188 1.38 -11.52 -15.39
C LEU A 188 0.39 -12.49 -16.02
N PHE A 189 -0.59 -12.97 -15.25
CA PHE A 189 -1.65 -13.84 -15.76
C PHE A 189 -2.47 -13.15 -16.87
N HIS A 190 -2.93 -11.92 -16.65
CA HIS A 190 -3.75 -11.21 -17.64
C HIS A 190 -2.99 -10.86 -18.92
N VAL A 191 -1.73 -10.46 -18.80
CA VAL A 191 -0.93 -10.04 -19.94
C VAL A 191 -0.40 -11.23 -20.74
N SER A 192 0.03 -12.29 -20.07
CA SER A 192 0.55 -13.49 -20.74
C SER A 192 -0.56 -14.42 -21.25
N GLY A 193 -1.75 -14.38 -20.64
CA GLY A 193 -2.84 -15.31 -20.92
C GLY A 193 -2.51 -16.78 -20.58
N SER A 194 -1.46 -17.03 -19.79
CA SER A 194 -0.94 -18.37 -19.54
C SER A 194 -0.64 -18.61 -18.06
N SER A 195 -1.43 -19.48 -17.42
CA SER A 195 -1.14 -19.94 -16.05
C SER A 195 0.16 -20.76 -15.98
N GLU A 196 0.55 -21.43 -17.06
CA GLU A 196 1.79 -22.22 -17.12
C GLU A 196 3.02 -21.30 -17.06
N LYS A 197 3.05 -20.22 -17.85
CA LYS A 197 4.13 -19.22 -17.79
C LYS A 197 4.23 -18.60 -16.40
N VAL A 198 3.09 -18.19 -15.83
CA VAL A 198 3.04 -17.60 -14.49
C VAL A 198 3.55 -18.58 -13.43
N ALA A 199 3.14 -19.84 -13.47
CA ALA A 199 3.62 -20.86 -12.54
C ALA A 199 5.15 -21.04 -12.65
N GLY A 200 5.69 -21.06 -13.86
CA GLY A 200 7.14 -21.11 -14.09
C GLY A 200 7.87 -19.91 -13.46
N TRP A 201 7.41 -18.68 -13.71
CA TRP A 201 8.00 -17.48 -13.12
C TRP A 201 7.91 -17.45 -11.59
N MET A 202 6.80 -17.90 -11.01
CA MET A 202 6.66 -17.99 -9.55
C MET A 202 7.57 -19.07 -8.96
N GLN A 203 7.77 -20.18 -9.68
CA GLN A 203 8.74 -21.20 -9.30
C GLN A 203 10.18 -20.67 -9.34
N ASP A 204 10.56 -19.98 -10.42
CA ASP A 204 11.88 -19.35 -10.55
C ASP A 204 12.12 -18.33 -9.44
N LEU A 205 11.11 -17.50 -9.12
CA LEU A 205 11.17 -16.56 -8.00
C LEU A 205 11.42 -17.27 -6.67
N ALA A 206 10.69 -18.37 -6.41
CA ALA A 206 10.81 -19.13 -5.16
C ALA A 206 12.16 -19.84 -5.04
N GLN A 207 12.72 -20.35 -6.14
CA GLN A 207 13.96 -21.12 -6.14
C GLN A 207 15.22 -20.25 -6.23
N THR A 208 15.17 -19.20 -7.05
CA THR A 208 16.34 -18.39 -7.40
C THR A 208 16.25 -16.95 -6.92
N GLY A 209 15.10 -16.50 -6.44
CA GLY A 209 14.87 -15.11 -6.05
C GLY A 209 14.63 -14.16 -7.22
N MET A 210 14.56 -14.63 -8.47
CA MET A 210 14.31 -13.81 -9.64
C MET A 210 13.56 -14.54 -10.76
N TYR A 211 13.02 -13.81 -11.74
CA TYR A 211 12.61 -14.33 -13.04
C TYR A 211 12.70 -13.24 -14.12
N THR A 212 12.71 -13.64 -15.39
CA THR A 212 12.60 -12.71 -16.54
C THR A 212 11.45 -13.17 -17.43
N VAL A 213 10.51 -12.25 -17.72
CA VAL A 213 9.40 -12.54 -18.63
C VAL A 213 9.87 -12.50 -20.09
N ASP A 214 9.14 -13.19 -20.97
CA ASP A 214 9.41 -13.12 -22.41
C ASP A 214 9.14 -11.73 -22.99
N ALA A 215 9.75 -11.45 -24.15
CA ALA A 215 9.68 -10.14 -24.79
C ALA A 215 8.25 -9.72 -25.18
N GLU A 216 7.38 -10.67 -25.52
CA GLU A 216 5.98 -10.39 -25.85
C GLU A 216 5.22 -9.92 -24.60
N THR A 217 5.41 -10.61 -23.48
CA THR A 217 4.84 -10.24 -22.18
C THR A 217 5.35 -8.88 -21.73
N LEU A 218 6.66 -8.63 -21.84
CA LEU A 218 7.24 -7.32 -21.51
C LEU A 218 6.66 -6.19 -22.36
N ALA A 219 6.53 -6.39 -23.68
CA ALA A 219 5.99 -5.38 -24.58
C ALA A 219 4.55 -4.99 -24.20
N LYS A 220 3.69 -5.96 -23.88
CA LYS A 220 2.31 -5.71 -23.41
C LYS A 220 2.25 -5.01 -22.06
N ILE A 221 3.20 -5.30 -21.15
CA ILE A 221 3.34 -4.56 -19.89
C ILE A 221 3.71 -3.10 -20.21
N GLN A 222 4.74 -2.89 -21.03
CA GLN A 222 5.22 -1.54 -21.38
C GLN A 222 4.22 -0.73 -22.21
N GLU A 223 3.30 -1.38 -22.92
CA GLU A 223 2.18 -0.72 -23.59
C GLU A 223 1.24 -0.02 -22.59
N ASN A 224 1.02 -0.63 -21.42
CA ASN A 224 0.06 -0.16 -20.44
C ASN A 224 0.70 0.63 -19.28
N PHE A 225 1.94 0.30 -18.94
CA PHE A 225 2.61 0.82 -17.75
C PHE A 225 3.87 1.62 -18.11
N ALA A 226 4.15 2.61 -17.28
CA ALA A 226 5.46 3.24 -17.17
C ALA A 226 5.93 3.15 -15.71
N ALA A 227 7.20 3.41 -15.44
CA ALA A 227 7.70 3.36 -14.07
C ALA A 227 8.88 4.28 -13.82
N GLY A 228 8.91 4.81 -12.60
CA GLY A 228 10.01 5.57 -12.06
C GLY A 228 10.10 5.39 -10.55
N PHE A 229 11.19 5.87 -9.98
CA PHE A 229 11.38 5.88 -8.54
C PHE A 229 11.94 7.21 -8.07
N ALA A 230 11.75 7.49 -6.78
CA ALA A 230 12.33 8.66 -6.12
C ALA A 230 13.05 8.23 -4.81
N SER A 231 14.12 8.94 -4.47
CA SER A 231 14.77 8.81 -3.17
C SER A 231 13.98 9.55 -2.07
N ASP A 232 14.35 9.33 -0.80
CA ASP A 232 13.77 10.07 0.32
C ASP A 232 14.05 11.58 0.22
N GLU A 233 15.24 11.95 -0.26
CA GLU A 233 15.62 13.35 -0.49
C GLU A 233 14.81 13.99 -1.62
N GLU A 234 14.59 13.26 -2.72
CA GLU A 234 13.74 13.74 -3.81
C GLU A 234 12.27 13.86 -3.37
N GLY A 235 11.77 12.91 -2.57
CA GLY A 235 10.43 12.98 -1.99
C GLY A 235 10.26 14.17 -1.03
N ALA A 236 11.25 14.42 -0.17
CA ALA A 236 11.24 15.58 0.73
C ALA A 236 11.26 16.91 -0.04
N ALA A 237 12.10 17.01 -1.08
CA ALA A 237 12.12 18.17 -1.96
C ALA A 237 10.78 18.38 -2.67
N GLU A 238 10.11 17.31 -3.11
CA GLU A 238 8.80 17.39 -3.75
C GLU A 238 7.71 17.88 -2.78
N ILE A 239 7.71 17.45 -1.51
CA ILE A 239 6.79 17.99 -0.47
C ILE A 239 6.99 19.50 -0.34
N GLN A 240 8.24 19.95 -0.27
CA GLN A 240 8.56 21.38 -0.16
C GLN A 240 8.06 22.16 -1.37
N THR A 241 8.30 21.66 -2.58
CA THR A 241 7.88 22.29 -3.84
C THR A 241 6.35 22.41 -3.90
N ARG A 242 5.60 21.31 -3.70
CA ARG A 242 4.13 21.32 -3.77
C ARG A 242 3.50 22.21 -2.71
N PHE A 243 4.08 22.27 -1.51
CA PHE A 243 3.59 23.17 -0.47
C PHE A 243 3.89 24.64 -0.80
N ALA A 244 5.10 24.95 -1.30
CA ALA A 244 5.51 26.32 -1.59
C ALA A 244 4.83 26.92 -2.84
N GLU A 245 4.66 26.11 -3.89
CA GLU A 245 4.12 26.56 -5.17
C GLU A 245 2.59 26.47 -5.22
N ASP A 246 2.02 25.37 -4.73
CA ASP A 246 0.60 25.05 -4.89
C ASP A 246 -0.20 25.21 -3.60
N GLY A 247 0.46 25.40 -2.46
CA GLY A 247 -0.16 25.32 -1.13
C GLY A 247 -0.66 23.91 -0.79
N TYR A 248 -0.27 22.88 -1.54
CA TYR A 248 -0.73 21.51 -1.36
C TYR A 248 0.21 20.73 -0.45
N LEU A 249 -0.28 20.38 0.75
CA LEU A 249 0.48 19.56 1.70
C LEU A 249 0.27 18.07 1.41
N CYS A 250 1.24 17.46 0.74
CA CYS A 250 1.23 16.03 0.46
C CYS A 250 2.01 15.23 1.51
N ASP A 251 1.68 13.93 1.64
CA ASP A 251 2.47 13.00 2.43
C ASP A 251 3.67 12.45 1.63
N THR A 252 4.54 11.69 2.30
CA THR A 252 5.76 11.11 1.69
C THR A 252 5.47 10.17 0.52
N HIS A 253 4.38 9.40 0.56
CA HIS A 253 4.01 8.48 -0.53
C HIS A 253 3.50 9.25 -1.75
N THR A 254 2.63 10.22 -1.53
CA THR A 254 2.10 11.08 -2.59
C THR A 254 3.22 11.90 -3.25
N ALA A 255 4.19 12.38 -2.47
CA ALA A 255 5.35 13.10 -2.98
C ALA A 255 6.21 12.24 -3.93
N VAL A 256 6.46 10.97 -3.60
CA VAL A 256 7.14 10.04 -4.52
C VAL A 256 6.39 9.94 -5.86
N ALA A 257 5.05 9.87 -5.84
CA ALA A 257 4.28 9.82 -7.08
C ALA A 257 4.30 11.14 -7.86
N PHE A 258 4.22 12.31 -7.22
CA PHE A 258 4.41 13.58 -7.93
C PHE A 258 5.77 13.67 -8.59
N ARG A 259 6.84 13.33 -7.86
CA ARG A 259 8.20 13.36 -8.38
C ARG A 259 8.38 12.46 -9.61
N VAL A 260 7.80 11.26 -9.58
CA VAL A 260 7.82 10.31 -10.69
C VAL A 260 6.91 10.77 -11.83
N ALA A 261 5.72 11.31 -11.53
CA ALA A 261 4.78 11.84 -12.50
C ALA A 261 5.44 12.88 -13.41
N GLU A 262 6.20 13.83 -12.84
CA GLU A 262 6.91 14.85 -13.62
C GLU A 262 7.95 14.26 -14.59
N SER A 263 8.57 13.13 -14.25
CA SER A 263 9.52 12.44 -15.14
C SER A 263 8.87 11.60 -16.23
N CYS A 264 7.59 11.25 -16.07
CA CYS A 264 6.84 10.34 -16.94
C CYS A 264 5.65 11.02 -17.63
N ARG A 265 5.52 12.35 -17.50
CA ARG A 265 4.38 13.12 -17.96
C ARG A 265 4.28 13.08 -19.49
N SER A 266 3.07 12.80 -19.98
CA SER A 266 2.72 12.91 -21.40
C SER A 266 1.90 14.18 -21.67
N THR A 267 1.34 14.33 -22.87
CA THR A 267 0.39 15.40 -23.16
C THR A 267 -0.99 15.17 -22.53
N ALA A 268 -1.30 13.94 -22.12
CA ALA A 268 -2.56 13.62 -21.45
C ALA A 268 -2.57 14.21 -20.02
N PRO A 269 -3.73 14.63 -19.50
CA PRO A 269 -3.89 14.93 -18.08
C PRO A 269 -3.46 13.73 -17.24
N MET A 270 -2.82 13.98 -16.10
CA MET A 270 -2.36 12.93 -15.20
C MET A 270 -2.95 13.13 -13.81
N ILE A 271 -3.54 12.07 -13.25
CA ILE A 271 -4.01 12.02 -11.88
C ILE A 271 -2.94 11.35 -11.01
N VAL A 272 -2.52 12.02 -9.93
CA VAL A 272 -1.67 11.43 -8.90
C VAL A 272 -2.56 10.91 -7.77
N LEU A 273 -2.40 9.63 -7.40
CA LEU A 273 -3.13 9.04 -6.29
C LEU A 273 -2.50 9.46 -4.96
N SER A 274 -3.20 10.27 -4.18
CA SER A 274 -2.80 10.61 -2.82
C SER A 274 -3.27 9.54 -1.84
N THR A 275 -2.35 8.69 -1.38
CA THR A 275 -2.68 7.43 -0.70
C THR A 275 -2.72 7.54 0.83
N ALA A 276 -2.24 8.65 1.39
CA ALA A 276 -2.31 8.93 2.82
C ALA A 276 -2.38 10.42 3.12
N SER A 277 -2.93 10.75 4.30
CA SER A 277 -2.85 12.10 4.86
C SER A 277 -1.42 12.40 5.33
N PRO A 278 -0.91 13.62 5.16
CA PRO A 278 0.41 14.03 5.67
C PRO A 278 0.55 13.84 7.19
N PHE A 279 -0.56 13.94 7.93
CA PHE A 279 -0.58 13.74 9.39
C PHE A 279 -0.40 12.29 9.84
N LYS A 280 -0.34 11.33 8.90
CA LYS A 280 0.08 9.95 9.22
C LYS A 280 1.60 9.79 9.29
N PHE A 281 2.35 10.73 8.72
CA PHE A 281 3.81 10.76 8.72
C PHE A 281 4.31 12.15 9.16
N PRO A 282 3.82 12.67 10.30
CA PRO A 282 3.95 14.08 10.63
C PRO A 282 5.40 14.51 10.83
N ARG A 283 6.25 13.61 11.33
CA ARG A 283 7.67 13.87 11.57
C ARG A 283 8.44 14.02 10.25
N ASP A 284 8.24 13.08 9.33
CA ASP A 284 8.92 13.11 8.02
C ASP A 284 8.46 14.30 7.18
N VAL A 285 7.16 14.60 7.17
CA VAL A 285 6.60 15.77 6.46
C VAL A 285 7.12 17.08 7.07
N LEU A 286 7.15 17.19 8.40
CA LEU A 286 7.66 18.40 9.07
C LEU A 286 9.16 18.61 8.81
N ALA A 287 9.95 17.52 8.81
CA ALA A 287 11.36 17.53 8.46
C ALA A 287 11.58 17.96 7.00
N ALA A 288 10.78 17.46 6.06
CA ALA A 288 10.82 17.86 4.66
C ALA A 288 10.54 19.36 4.45
N LEU A 289 9.69 19.95 5.30
CA LEU A 289 9.44 21.39 5.33
C LEU A 289 10.52 22.20 6.10
N GLY A 290 11.69 21.60 6.33
CA GLY A 290 12.85 22.25 6.95
C GLY A 290 12.70 22.52 8.44
N THR A 291 11.83 21.78 9.14
CA THR A 291 11.59 21.97 10.59
C THR A 291 11.98 20.72 11.34
N GLN A 292 12.78 20.87 12.40
CA GLN A 292 13.18 19.72 13.22
C GLN A 292 11.94 19.09 13.86
N ALA A 293 11.69 17.82 13.53
CA ALA A 293 10.55 17.11 14.05
C ALA A 293 10.73 16.74 15.53
N PRO A 294 9.75 17.03 16.40
CA PRO A 294 9.70 16.48 17.75
C PRO A 294 9.74 14.95 17.75
N GLU A 295 10.11 14.34 18.87
CA GLU A 295 10.08 12.87 19.02
C GLU A 295 8.64 12.33 19.02
N SER A 296 7.71 13.06 19.62
CA SER A 296 6.28 12.68 19.68
C SER A 296 5.59 12.97 18.35
N ASP A 297 4.93 11.96 17.78
CA ASP A 297 4.12 12.13 16.57
C ASP A 297 2.98 13.14 16.77
N PHE A 298 2.39 13.24 17.97
CA PHE A 298 1.35 14.22 18.28
C PHE A 298 1.89 15.65 18.34
N ALA A 299 3.07 15.84 18.94
CA ALA A 299 3.75 17.14 18.92
C ALA A 299 4.16 17.52 17.49
N ALA A 300 4.60 16.57 16.68
CA ALA A 300 4.89 16.79 15.27
C ALA A 300 3.63 17.15 14.47
N MET A 301 2.47 16.51 14.73
CA MET A 301 1.20 16.90 14.11
C MET A 301 0.81 18.33 14.48
N ALA A 302 0.93 18.72 15.76
CA ALA A 302 0.62 20.08 16.21
C ALA A 302 1.54 21.11 15.54
N ALA A 303 2.85 20.86 15.49
CA ALA A 303 3.82 21.72 14.82
C ALA A 303 3.58 21.78 13.29
N LEU A 304 3.15 20.67 12.67
CA LEU A 304 2.77 20.65 11.26
C LEU A 304 1.54 21.52 11.00
N THR A 305 0.52 21.44 11.87
CA THR A 305 -0.66 22.33 11.79
C THR A 305 -0.28 23.79 11.98
N GLU A 306 0.55 24.12 12.97
CA GLU A 306 1.03 25.49 13.20
C GLU A 306 1.77 26.05 11.99
N LYS A 307 2.65 25.25 11.37
CA LYS A 307 3.47 25.67 10.23
C LYS A 307 2.68 25.82 8.94
N THR A 308 1.71 24.94 8.71
CA THR A 308 1.05 24.82 7.40
C THR A 308 -0.38 25.38 7.37
N GLY A 309 -0.99 25.59 8.53
CA GLY A 309 -2.41 25.91 8.66
C GLY A 309 -3.35 24.72 8.38
N ALA A 310 -2.82 23.56 7.97
CA ALA A 310 -3.64 22.37 7.72
C ALA A 310 -4.05 21.71 9.03
N GLU A 311 -5.33 21.31 9.13
CA GLU A 311 -5.83 20.61 10.31
C GLU A 311 -5.59 19.11 10.22
N ALA A 312 -5.01 18.53 11.28
CA ALA A 312 -4.92 17.09 11.40
C ALA A 312 -6.33 16.47 11.42
N PRO A 313 -6.58 15.35 10.71
CA PRO A 313 -7.86 14.67 10.78
C PRO A 313 -8.25 14.35 12.22
N ARG A 314 -9.50 14.62 12.59
CA ARG A 314 -10.04 14.36 13.94
C ARG A 314 -9.76 12.94 14.42
N SER A 315 -9.87 11.97 13.52
CA SER A 315 -9.60 10.54 13.79
C SER A 315 -8.14 10.22 14.15
N LEU A 316 -7.20 11.11 13.87
CA LEU A 316 -5.80 11.02 14.31
C LEU A 316 -5.57 11.82 15.60
N GLN A 317 -6.16 13.01 15.72
CA GLN A 317 -6.02 13.88 16.89
C GLN A 317 -6.52 13.20 18.18
N GLU A 318 -7.66 12.50 18.10
CA GLU A 318 -8.30 11.88 19.26
C GLU A 318 -7.54 10.65 19.79
N LEU A 319 -6.62 10.06 19.01
CA LEU A 319 -5.95 8.80 19.34
C LEU A 319 -5.21 8.84 20.69
N ASN A 320 -4.59 9.97 21.05
CA ASN A 320 -3.84 10.10 22.30
C ASN A 320 -4.74 10.03 23.55
N GLY A 321 -6.03 10.33 23.40
CA GLY A 321 -7.00 10.28 24.49
C GLY A 321 -7.76 8.96 24.60
N LEU A 322 -7.61 8.05 23.63
CA LEU A 322 -8.35 6.78 23.63
C LEU A 322 -7.66 5.74 24.51
N PRO A 323 -8.42 4.95 25.28
CA PRO A 323 -7.84 3.87 26.07
C PRO A 323 -7.26 2.78 25.15
N VAL A 324 -6.04 2.37 25.44
CA VAL A 324 -5.42 1.20 24.80
C VAL A 324 -6.16 -0.06 25.24
N ARG A 325 -6.72 -0.81 24.29
CA ARG A 325 -7.45 -2.06 24.52
C ARG A 325 -6.58 -3.31 24.38
N PHE A 326 -5.51 -3.22 23.59
CA PHE A 326 -4.67 -4.37 23.23
C PHE A 326 -3.20 -4.10 23.57
N THR A 327 -2.62 -4.92 24.46
CA THR A 327 -1.23 -4.79 24.91
C THR A 327 -0.42 -6.08 24.76
N THR A 328 -1.01 -7.11 24.15
CA THR A 328 -0.38 -8.43 24.02
C THR A 328 0.71 -8.39 22.96
N VAL A 329 1.93 -8.76 23.38
CA VAL A 329 3.07 -9.03 22.51
C VAL A 329 3.31 -10.54 22.48
N ILE A 330 3.46 -11.11 21.30
CA ILE A 330 3.66 -12.55 21.08
C ILE A 330 4.90 -12.81 20.23
N GLN A 331 5.52 -13.97 20.39
CA GLN A 331 6.55 -14.46 19.47
C GLN A 331 5.93 -14.94 18.14
N PRO A 332 6.67 -14.97 17.03
CA PRO A 332 6.15 -15.42 15.73
C PRO A 332 5.51 -16.81 15.75
N GLU A 333 6.04 -17.75 16.53
CA GLU A 333 5.50 -19.10 16.68
C GLU A 333 4.13 -19.14 17.39
N GLU A 334 3.81 -18.13 18.19
CA GLU A 334 2.55 -18.05 18.95
C GLU A 334 1.38 -17.53 18.09
N ILE A 335 1.64 -17.05 16.87
CA ILE A 335 0.60 -16.61 15.93
C ILE A 335 -0.43 -17.72 15.68
N ARG A 336 0.00 -18.99 15.63
CA ARG A 336 -0.90 -20.14 15.50
C ARG A 336 -1.87 -20.24 16.66
N ILE A 337 -1.39 -20.08 17.88
CA ILE A 337 -2.22 -20.15 19.10
C ILE A 337 -3.18 -18.97 19.14
N ALA A 338 -2.70 -17.77 18.82
CA ALA A 338 -3.52 -16.56 18.77
C ALA A 338 -4.64 -16.64 17.70
N ALA A 339 -4.38 -17.28 16.55
CA ALA A 339 -5.37 -17.46 15.49
C ALA A 339 -6.48 -18.48 15.85
N LEU A 340 -6.27 -19.30 16.87
CA LEU A 340 -7.23 -20.27 17.39
C LEU A 340 -8.03 -19.73 18.58
N ARG A 341 -7.82 -18.50 19.03
CA ARG A 341 -8.66 -17.90 20.07
C ARG A 341 -9.94 -17.37 19.45
#